data_AF-A0AA39TS41-F1
#
_entry.id   AF-A0AA39TS41-F1
#
_cell.length_a   1.000
_cell.length_b   1.000
_cell.length_c   1.000
_cell.angle_alpha   90.00
_cell.angle_beta   90.00
_cell.angle_gamma   90.00
#
_symmetry.space_group_name_H-M   'P 1'
#
loop_
_entity.id
_entity.type
_entity.pdbx_description
1 polymer ?
#
loop_
_entity_poly.entity_id
_entity_poly.type
_entity_poly.pdbx_seq_one_letter_code
_entity_poly.pdbx_strand_id
1 'polypeptide(L)'
;MLKPPFLRIPDAPKPPLHIPRTIFYLTCISLINTPLVLAFSLLDYGVLSLWVNPAACVVTIIFHCSVIALSRRKRDIEDPSYFSTMVVCSYLLAVLWFSAMVITVAVLVTYKGDFTVDSLRRYGLHVSIHTQRLQCVLAAMEFLLMTGIGVSGHLLARKEGDPASWRPPADVKVVHQPVVIQTTFAPTY
;
A
#
# COMPACT_ATOMS: atom_id res chain seq x y z
N MET A 1 38.20 -25.42 16.81
CA MET A 1 37.03 -26.09 16.18
C MET A 1 36.49 -25.17 15.10
N LEU A 2 36.68 -25.51 13.83
CA LEU A 2 36.14 -24.76 12.69
C LEU A 2 34.66 -25.13 12.52
N LYS A 3 33.78 -24.12 12.57
CA LYS A 3 32.36 -24.28 12.27
C LYS A 3 32.26 -24.65 10.79
N PRO A 4 31.62 -25.78 10.41
CA PRO A 4 31.53 -26.16 9.02
C PRO A 4 30.80 -25.07 8.23
N PRO A 5 31.21 -24.80 6.97
CA PRO A 5 30.55 -23.83 6.13
C PRO A 5 29.09 -24.27 5.96
N PHE A 6 28.16 -23.37 6.26
CA PHE A 6 26.75 -23.59 6.02
C PHE A 6 26.56 -23.88 4.54
N LEU A 7 26.24 -25.13 4.21
CA LEU A 7 25.84 -25.52 2.87
C LEU A 7 24.49 -24.85 2.61
N ARG A 8 24.51 -23.70 1.94
CA ARG A 8 23.28 -23.00 1.52
C ARG A 8 22.69 -23.81 0.39
N ILE A 9 21.70 -24.64 0.71
CA ILE A 9 20.90 -25.35 -0.30
C ILE A 9 20.27 -24.25 -1.18
N PRO A 10 20.45 -24.28 -2.51
CA PRO A 10 19.80 -23.32 -3.39
C PRO A 10 18.30 -23.39 -3.18
N ASP A 11 17.68 -22.30 -2.72
CA ASP A 11 16.24 -22.26 -2.52
C ASP A 11 15.55 -22.51 -3.86
N ALA A 12 14.52 -23.35 -3.85
CA ALA A 12 13.75 -23.63 -5.05
C ALA A 12 13.16 -22.31 -5.62
N PRO A 13 13.01 -22.19 -6.95
CA PRO A 13 12.38 -21.03 -7.57
C PRO A 13 11.03 -20.74 -6.92
N LYS A 14 10.83 -19.51 -6.45
CA LYS A 14 9.57 -19.10 -5.82
C LYS A 14 8.43 -19.18 -6.86
N PRO A 15 7.27 -19.75 -6.52
CA PRO A 15 6.13 -19.80 -7.44
C PRO A 15 5.67 -18.37 -7.81
N PRO A 16 5.04 -18.18 -8.97
CA PRO A 16 4.51 -16.88 -9.37
C PRO A 16 3.52 -16.36 -8.31
N LEU A 17 3.64 -15.08 -7.98
CA LEU A 17 2.83 -14.45 -6.95
C LEU A 17 1.44 -14.12 -7.50
N HIS A 18 0.43 -14.87 -7.09
CA HIS A 18 -0.94 -14.57 -7.47
C HIS A 18 -1.48 -13.50 -6.51
N ILE A 19 -1.85 -12.31 -7.02
CA ILE A 19 -2.50 -11.29 -6.18
C ILE A 19 -3.82 -11.87 -5.65
N PRO A 20 -4.08 -11.81 -4.33
CA PRO A 20 -5.38 -12.19 -3.80
C PRO A 20 -6.50 -11.38 -4.46
N ARG A 21 -7.59 -12.06 -4.82
CA ARG A 21 -8.74 -11.43 -5.50
C ARG A 21 -9.23 -10.15 -4.81
N THR A 22 -9.25 -10.15 -3.47
CA THR A 22 -9.65 -8.97 -2.67
C THR A 22 -8.78 -7.75 -2.95
N ILE A 23 -7.45 -7.90 -2.94
CA ILE A 23 -6.51 -6.79 -3.20
C ILE A 23 -6.68 -6.31 -4.65
N PHE A 24 -6.84 -7.25 -5.59
CA PHE A 24 -7.08 -6.91 -6.99
C PHE A 24 -8.35 -6.06 -7.17
N TYR A 25 -9.49 -6.45 -6.58
CA TYR A 25 -10.72 -5.67 -6.68
C TYR A 25 -10.59 -4.29 -6.04
N LEU A 26 -9.95 -4.18 -4.86
CA LEU A 26 -9.69 -2.90 -4.21
C LEU A 26 -8.81 -1.98 -5.08
N THR A 27 -7.75 -2.53 -5.69
CA THR A 27 -6.91 -1.81 -6.65
C THR A 27 -7.72 -1.32 -7.84
N CYS A 28 -8.59 -2.14 -8.44
CA CYS A 28 -9.43 -1.72 -9.56
C CYS A 28 -10.41 -0.61 -9.19
N ILE A 29 -11.07 -0.72 -8.03
CA ILE A 29 -12.02 0.30 -7.55
C ILE A 29 -11.29 1.63 -7.32
N SER A 30 -10.13 1.60 -6.66
CA SER A 30 -9.30 2.80 -6.45
C SER A 30 -8.77 3.37 -7.78
N LEU A 31 -8.36 2.52 -8.72
CA LEU A 31 -7.92 2.97 -10.05
C LEU A 31 -9.03 3.62 -10.87
N ILE A 32 -10.31 3.31 -10.63
CA ILE A 32 -11.45 3.99 -11.24
C ILE A 32 -11.75 5.31 -10.51
N ASN A 33 -11.70 5.28 -9.18
CA ASN A 33 -12.01 6.44 -8.36
C ASN A 33 -10.95 7.55 -8.47
N THR A 34 -9.68 7.20 -8.58
CA THR A 34 -8.57 8.17 -8.67
C THR A 34 -8.68 9.09 -9.91
N PRO A 35 -8.95 8.60 -11.14
CA PRO A 35 -9.26 9.44 -12.29
C PRO A 35 -10.50 10.33 -12.10
N LEU A 36 -11.53 9.86 -11.38
CA LEU A 36 -12.69 10.69 -11.06
C LEU A 36 -12.29 11.86 -10.14
N VAL A 37 -11.55 11.59 -9.06
CA VAL A 37 -11.00 12.63 -8.18
C VAL A 37 -10.15 13.62 -8.98
N LEU A 38 -9.27 13.11 -9.85
CA LEU A 38 -8.42 13.94 -10.68
C LEU A 38 -9.25 14.82 -11.63
N ALA A 39 -10.24 14.25 -12.33
CA ALA A 39 -11.10 15.01 -13.22
C ALA A 39 -11.84 16.13 -12.49
N PHE A 40 -12.44 15.84 -11.32
CA PHE A 40 -13.11 16.86 -10.52
C PHE A 40 -12.15 17.90 -9.95
N SER A 41 -10.93 17.51 -9.59
CA SER A 41 -9.89 18.43 -9.12
C SER A 41 -9.19 19.16 -10.26
N LEU A 42 -9.45 18.86 -11.52
CA LEU A 42 -8.95 19.65 -12.65
C LEU A 42 -9.99 20.68 -13.11
N LEU A 43 -11.28 20.51 -12.77
CA LEU A 43 -12.31 21.52 -13.01
C LEU A 43 -12.03 22.85 -12.27
N ASP A 44 -11.32 22.78 -11.14
CA ASP A 44 -10.88 23.92 -10.34
C ASP A 44 -9.35 24.14 -10.43
N TYR A 45 -8.67 23.52 -11.41
CA TYR A 45 -7.21 23.50 -11.55
C TYR A 45 -6.46 23.10 -10.26
N GLY A 46 -7.10 22.36 -9.34
CA GLY A 46 -6.52 21.93 -8.08
C GLY A 46 -6.45 23.03 -7.02
N VAL A 47 -7.01 24.21 -7.28
CA VAL A 47 -6.88 25.36 -6.37
C VAL A 47 -7.59 25.09 -5.04
N LEU A 48 -8.80 24.52 -5.06
CA LEU A 48 -9.58 24.25 -3.85
C LEU A 48 -9.01 23.12 -2.98
N SER A 49 -8.15 22.28 -3.56
CA SER A 49 -7.44 21.21 -2.85
C SER A 49 -5.97 21.55 -2.60
N LEU A 50 -5.54 22.78 -2.89
CA LEU A 50 -4.15 23.24 -2.81
C LEU A 50 -3.17 22.31 -3.54
N TRP A 51 -3.59 21.76 -4.69
CA TRP A 51 -2.85 20.78 -5.49
C TRP A 51 -2.56 19.44 -4.81
N VAL A 52 -3.10 19.20 -3.61
CA VAL A 52 -2.88 17.95 -2.88
C VAL A 52 -3.65 16.79 -3.54
N ASN A 53 -4.89 17.00 -3.97
CA ASN A 53 -5.66 15.95 -4.66
C ASN A 53 -5.00 15.51 -5.98
N PRO A 54 -4.62 16.42 -6.92
CA PRO A 54 -3.93 16.04 -8.14
C PRO A 54 -2.62 15.29 -7.88
N ALA A 55 -1.81 15.76 -6.93
CA ALA A 55 -0.56 15.09 -6.55
C ALA A 55 -0.81 13.68 -5.99
N ALA A 56 -1.77 13.54 -5.07
CA ALA A 56 -2.16 12.24 -4.50
C ALA A 56 -2.67 11.27 -5.57
N CYS A 57 -3.45 11.76 -6.54
CA CYS A 57 -3.91 10.96 -7.67
C CYS A 57 -2.75 10.41 -8.50
N VAL A 58 -1.77 11.25 -8.86
CA VAL A 58 -0.61 10.83 -9.66
C VAL A 58 0.19 9.77 -8.92
N VAL A 59 0.50 9.98 -7.64
CA VAL A 59 1.25 9.00 -6.83
C VAL A 59 0.47 7.68 -6.71
N THR A 60 -0.85 7.76 -6.55
CA THR A 60 -1.73 6.60 -6.44
C THR A 60 -1.82 5.81 -7.74
N ILE A 61 -1.89 6.47 -8.90
CA ILE A 61 -1.83 5.82 -10.22
C ILE A 61 -0.48 5.09 -10.38
N ILE A 62 0.63 5.76 -10.06
CA ILE A 62 1.97 5.16 -10.13
C ILE A 62 2.05 3.93 -9.23
N PHE A 63 1.53 4.03 -8.00
CA PHE A 63 1.47 2.91 -7.07
C PHE A 63 0.69 1.72 -7.63
N HIS A 64 -0.54 1.92 -8.11
CA HIS A 64 -1.36 0.83 -8.65
C HIS A 64 -0.76 0.23 -9.92
N CYS A 65 -0.25 1.05 -10.83
CA CYS A 65 0.47 0.58 -12.00
C CYS A 65 1.69 -0.27 -11.62
N SER A 66 2.43 0.14 -10.58
CA SER A 66 3.58 -0.61 -10.07
C SER A 66 3.15 -1.95 -9.46
N VAL A 67 2.09 -1.97 -8.64
CA VAL A 67 1.51 -3.19 -8.06
C VAL A 67 1.10 -4.17 -9.17
N ILE A 68 0.38 -3.69 -10.19
CA ILE A 68 -0.05 -4.52 -11.33
C ILE A 68 1.16 -5.02 -12.14
N ALA A 69 2.12 -4.15 -12.46
CA ALA A 69 3.31 -4.53 -13.22
C ALA A 69 4.16 -5.57 -12.47
N LEU A 70 4.41 -5.35 -11.17
CA LEU A 70 5.19 -6.26 -10.32
C LEU A 70 4.49 -7.59 -10.05
N SER A 71 3.16 -7.65 -10.18
CA SER A 71 2.43 -8.91 -10.07
C SER A 71 2.56 -9.82 -11.28
N ARG A 72 2.86 -9.24 -12.44
CA ARG A 72 3.03 -9.99 -13.70
C ARG A 72 4.48 -10.41 -13.93
N ARG A 73 5.44 -9.79 -13.22
CA ARG A 73 6.86 -10.08 -13.36
C ARG A 73 7.21 -11.39 -12.63
N LYS A 74 8.00 -12.25 -13.28
CA LYS A 74 8.65 -13.40 -12.61
C LYS A 74 9.64 -12.86 -11.58
N ARG A 75 9.64 -13.42 -10.36
CA ARG A 75 10.51 -12.97 -9.26
C ARG A 75 11.72 -13.85 -9.11
N ASP A 76 12.84 -13.20 -8.80
CA ASP A 76 14.06 -13.86 -8.37
C ASP A 76 14.08 -14.00 -6.84
N ILE A 77 14.93 -14.89 -6.34
CA ILE A 77 15.02 -15.19 -4.90
C ILE A 77 15.49 -13.95 -4.11
N GLU A 78 16.32 -13.11 -4.74
CA GLU A 78 16.91 -11.89 -4.18
C GLU A 78 15.96 -10.68 -4.13
N ASP A 79 14.80 -10.76 -4.79
CA ASP A 79 13.86 -9.64 -4.82
C ASP A 79 13.28 -9.34 -3.41
N PRO A 80 13.16 -8.06 -3.02
CA PRO A 80 12.62 -7.66 -1.72
C PRO A 80 11.16 -8.09 -1.52
N SER A 81 10.71 -8.17 -0.26
CA SER A 81 9.32 -8.51 0.07
C SER A 81 8.33 -7.51 -0.53
N TYR A 82 7.67 -7.94 -1.59
CA TYR A 82 6.60 -7.20 -2.24
C TYR A 82 5.44 -6.84 -1.31
N PHE A 83 5.01 -7.78 -0.47
CA PHE A 83 3.87 -7.55 0.42
C PHE A 83 4.22 -6.52 1.48
N SER A 84 5.43 -6.56 2.04
CA SER A 84 5.88 -5.54 3.01
C SER A 84 5.90 -4.15 2.38
N THR A 85 6.50 -4.00 1.19
CA THR A 85 6.55 -2.70 0.49
C THR A 85 5.17 -2.19 0.14
N MET A 86 4.31 -3.04 -0.43
CA MET A 86 2.93 -2.68 -0.78
C MET A 86 2.13 -2.24 0.46
N VAL A 87 2.25 -2.93 1.59
CA VAL A 87 1.58 -2.57 2.85
C VAL A 87 2.07 -1.22 3.37
N VAL A 88 3.38 -0.97 3.38
CA VAL A 88 3.92 0.32 3.83
C VAL A 88 3.48 1.45 2.91
N CYS A 89 3.61 1.27 1.58
CA CYS A 89 3.19 2.28 0.61
C CYS A 89 1.69 2.59 0.68
N SER A 90 0.84 1.57 0.86
CA SER A 90 -0.61 1.79 0.99
C SER A 90 -0.98 2.56 2.26
N TYR A 91 -0.29 2.34 3.40
CA TYR A 91 -0.51 3.17 4.59
C TYR A 91 -0.02 4.61 4.41
N LEU A 92 1.12 4.83 3.76
CA LEU A 92 1.60 6.19 3.45
C LEU A 92 0.61 6.92 2.53
N LEU A 93 0.08 6.22 1.52
CA LEU A 93 -0.98 6.75 0.65
C LEU A 93 -2.27 7.02 1.42
N ALA A 94 -2.65 6.17 2.38
CA ALA A 94 -3.80 6.42 3.24
C ALA A 94 -3.62 7.72 4.04
N VAL A 95 -2.45 7.93 4.65
CA VAL A 95 -2.15 9.19 5.37
C VAL A 95 -2.19 10.40 4.42
N LEU A 96 -1.68 10.25 3.19
CA LEU A 96 -1.76 11.28 2.17
C LEU A 96 -3.21 11.63 1.82
N TRP A 97 -4.05 10.63 1.54
CA TRP A 97 -5.47 10.82 1.23
C TRP A 97 -6.28 11.38 2.39
N PHE A 98 -5.98 10.96 3.61
CA PHE A 98 -6.56 11.56 4.82
C PHE A 98 -6.19 13.04 4.94
N SER A 99 -4.92 13.38 4.71
CA SER A 99 -4.45 14.77 4.72
C SER A 99 -5.12 15.60 3.61
N ALA A 100 -5.25 15.04 2.40
CA ALA A 100 -5.91 15.68 1.28
C ALA A 100 -7.40 15.96 1.57
N MET A 101 -8.09 15.00 2.19
CA MET A 101 -9.46 15.16 2.67
C MET A 101 -9.56 16.29 3.71
N VAL A 102 -8.71 16.28 4.73
CA VAL A 102 -8.69 17.32 5.78
C VAL A 102 -8.46 18.71 5.18
N ILE A 103 -7.51 18.84 4.25
CA ILE A 103 -7.22 20.12 3.57
C ILE A 103 -8.43 20.58 2.75
N THR A 104 -9.05 19.69 1.97
CA THR A 104 -10.22 20.04 1.15
C THR A 104 -11.40 20.48 2.03
N VAL A 105 -11.62 19.80 3.16
CA VAL A 105 -12.64 20.19 4.15
C VAL A 105 -12.29 21.51 4.82
N ALA A 106 -11.03 21.73 5.19
CA ALA A 106 -10.59 22.98 5.79
C ALA A 106 -10.85 24.15 4.83
N VAL A 107 -10.48 24.02 3.56
CA VAL A 107 -10.77 25.04 2.53
C VAL A 107 -12.28 25.24 2.37
N LEU A 108 -13.07 24.17 2.38
CA LEU A 108 -14.54 24.26 2.30
C LEU A 108 -15.17 25.04 3.46
N VAL A 109 -14.66 24.88 4.70
CA VAL A 109 -15.28 25.43 5.92
C VAL A 109 -14.71 26.79 6.32
N THR A 110 -13.40 26.98 6.19
CA THR A 110 -12.70 28.13 6.80
C THR A 110 -12.35 29.24 5.82
N TYR A 111 -12.33 28.97 4.52
CA TYR A 111 -11.79 29.93 3.56
C TYR A 111 -12.80 31.04 3.25
N LYS A 112 -12.64 32.19 3.91
CA LYS A 112 -13.42 33.42 3.67
C LYS A 112 -12.72 34.41 2.71
N GLY A 113 -11.69 33.97 1.99
CA GLY A 113 -10.85 34.83 1.12
C GLY A 113 -11.20 34.76 -0.37
N ASP A 114 -10.27 35.23 -1.22
CA ASP A 114 -10.42 35.26 -2.68
C ASP A 114 -10.43 33.88 -3.36
N PHE A 115 -10.10 32.82 -2.63
CA PHE A 115 -10.15 31.44 -3.11
C PHE A 115 -11.43 30.72 -2.65
N THR A 116 -12.56 31.42 -2.68
CA THR A 116 -13.88 30.80 -2.53
C THR A 116 -14.40 30.29 -3.87
N VAL A 117 -15.31 29.33 -3.83
CA VAL A 117 -16.03 28.83 -5.02
C VAL A 117 -16.62 29.98 -5.83
N ASP A 118 -17.21 30.97 -5.16
CA ASP A 118 -17.83 32.14 -5.80
C ASP A 118 -16.82 33.05 -6.49
N SER A 119 -15.61 33.18 -5.93
CA SER A 119 -14.53 33.93 -6.57
C SER A 119 -13.96 33.18 -7.78
N LEU A 120 -13.72 31.87 -7.67
CA LEU A 120 -13.27 31.04 -8.80
C LEU A 120 -14.28 31.03 -9.95
N ARG A 121 -15.57 31.00 -9.62
CA ARG A 121 -16.67 31.11 -10.60
C ARG A 121 -16.65 32.45 -11.34
N ARG A 122 -16.31 33.55 -10.66
CA ARG A 122 -16.14 34.88 -11.28
C ARG A 122 -15.00 34.92 -12.30
N TYR A 123 -13.98 34.07 -12.12
CA TYR A 123 -12.90 33.89 -13.11
C TYR A 123 -13.27 32.94 -14.27
N GLY A 124 -14.54 32.53 -14.38
CA GLY A 124 -15.01 31.67 -15.47
C GLY A 124 -14.77 30.17 -15.27
N LEU A 125 -14.35 29.75 -14.07
CA LEU A 125 -14.14 28.34 -13.77
C LEU A 125 -15.48 27.65 -13.49
N HIS A 126 -15.66 26.44 -14.03
CA HIS A 126 -16.86 25.61 -13.83
C HIS A 126 -16.84 24.91 -12.47
N VAL A 127 -16.72 25.68 -11.39
CA VAL A 127 -16.62 25.17 -10.02
C VAL A 127 -17.93 25.40 -9.28
N SER A 128 -18.35 24.40 -8.51
CA SER A 128 -19.53 24.50 -7.66
C SER A 128 -19.22 23.96 -6.26
N ILE A 129 -20.04 24.35 -5.27
CA ILE A 129 -19.93 23.77 -3.93
C ILE A 129 -20.18 22.26 -3.94
N HIS A 130 -20.96 21.77 -4.91
CA HIS A 130 -21.24 20.35 -5.09
C HIS A 130 -20.01 19.58 -5.59
N THR A 131 -19.23 20.15 -6.51
CA THR A 131 -18.00 19.51 -6.99
C THR A 131 -16.96 19.42 -5.88
N GLN A 132 -16.84 20.46 -5.03
CA GLN A 132 -15.93 20.41 -3.87
C GLN A 132 -16.37 19.37 -2.83
N ARG A 133 -17.68 19.31 -2.51
CA ARG A 133 -18.23 18.25 -1.61
C ARG A 133 -17.99 16.86 -2.16
N LEU A 134 -18.16 16.67 -3.47
CA LEU A 134 -17.90 15.40 -4.13
C LEU A 134 -16.42 15.03 -4.04
N GLN A 135 -15.49 15.97 -4.28
CA GLN A 135 -14.05 15.74 -4.07
C GLN A 135 -13.75 15.25 -2.63
N CYS A 136 -14.38 15.83 -1.60
CA CYS A 136 -14.21 15.36 -0.23
C CYS A 136 -14.65 13.90 -0.04
N VAL A 137 -15.82 13.53 -0.59
CA VAL A 137 -16.35 12.16 -0.50
C VAL A 137 -15.44 11.17 -1.24
N LEU A 138 -14.98 11.53 -2.44
CA LEU A 138 -14.11 10.66 -3.24
C LEU A 138 -12.72 10.51 -2.60
N ALA A 139 -12.17 11.58 -1.98
CA ALA A 139 -10.91 11.53 -1.22
C ALA A 139 -11.05 10.66 0.05
N ALA A 140 -12.18 10.77 0.76
CA ALA A 140 -12.47 9.88 1.89
C ALA A 140 -12.58 8.41 1.45
N MET A 141 -13.17 8.16 0.28
CA MET A 141 -13.22 6.81 -0.29
C MET A 141 -11.83 6.29 -0.65
N GLU A 142 -10.94 7.10 -1.24
CA GLU A 142 -9.54 6.68 -1.48
C GLU A 142 -8.81 6.35 -0.18
N PHE A 143 -8.98 7.15 0.87
CA PHE A 143 -8.41 6.85 2.18
C PHE A 143 -8.84 5.46 2.69
N LEU A 144 -10.13 5.15 2.59
CA LEU A 144 -10.66 3.84 2.99
C LEU A 144 -10.14 2.70 2.11
N LEU A 145 -10.03 2.92 0.79
CA LEU A 145 -9.51 1.93 -0.15
C LEU A 145 -8.04 1.63 0.12
N MET A 146 -7.21 2.66 0.32
CA MET A 146 -5.78 2.50 0.66
C MET A 146 -5.59 1.79 2.00
N THR A 147 -6.39 2.16 3.00
CA THR A 147 -6.40 1.47 4.30
C THR A 147 -6.82 0.01 4.13
N GLY A 148 -7.86 -0.26 3.33
CA GLY A 148 -8.34 -1.61 3.02
C GLY A 148 -7.28 -2.47 2.33
N ILE A 149 -6.54 -1.91 1.37
CA ILE A 149 -5.40 -2.58 0.71
C ILE A 149 -4.30 -2.88 1.73
N GLY A 150 -3.92 -1.91 2.57
CA GLY A 150 -2.88 -2.08 3.59
C GLY A 150 -3.24 -3.14 4.64
N VAL A 151 -4.47 -3.12 5.16
CA VAL A 151 -4.97 -4.11 6.12
C VAL A 151 -5.07 -5.49 5.48
N SER A 152 -5.61 -5.60 4.26
CA SER A 152 -5.71 -6.87 3.54
C SER A 152 -4.34 -7.47 3.26
N GLY A 153 -3.39 -6.65 2.81
CA GLY A 153 -1.99 -7.06 2.61
C GLY A 153 -1.33 -7.50 3.92
N HIS A 154 -1.58 -6.79 5.02
CA HIS A 154 -1.04 -7.14 6.33
C HIS A 154 -1.60 -8.48 6.85
N LEU A 155 -2.91 -8.69 6.73
CA LEU A 155 -3.55 -9.94 7.12
C LEU A 155 -3.06 -11.12 6.27
N LEU A 156 -2.86 -10.91 4.97
CA LEU A 156 -2.32 -11.94 4.09
C LEU A 156 -0.88 -12.29 4.48
N ALA A 157 -0.01 -11.30 4.67
CA ALA A 157 1.36 -11.50 5.10
C ALA A 157 1.45 -12.25 6.44
N ARG A 158 0.47 -12.04 7.35
CA ARG A 158 0.37 -12.78 8.60
C ARG A 158 -0.11 -14.22 8.43
N LYS A 159 -1.06 -14.47 7.52
CA LYS A 159 -1.65 -15.80 7.30
C LYS A 159 -0.73 -16.74 6.53
N GLU A 160 -0.15 -16.25 5.45
CA GLU A 160 0.65 -17.08 4.53
C GLU A 160 2.12 -17.17 4.97
N GLY A 161 2.54 -16.29 5.90
CA GLY A 161 3.93 -16.16 6.30
C GLY A 161 4.72 -15.57 5.15
N ASP A 162 5.02 -14.27 5.19
CA ASP A 162 5.87 -13.67 4.17
C ASP A 162 7.28 -14.31 4.27
N PRO A 163 7.74 -15.05 3.24
CA PRO A 163 8.99 -15.81 3.29
C PRO A 163 10.23 -14.92 3.43
N ALA A 164 10.07 -13.61 3.22
CA ALA A 164 11.10 -12.59 3.43
C ALA A 164 10.70 -11.56 4.51
N SER A 165 9.70 -11.87 5.35
CA SER A 165 9.40 -10.99 6.48
C SER A 165 10.61 -10.94 7.41
N TRP A 166 11.10 -9.73 7.65
CA TRP A 166 12.05 -9.41 8.71
C TRP A 166 11.48 -9.72 10.12
N ARG A 167 10.20 -10.08 10.21
CA ARG A 167 9.55 -10.48 11.44
C ARG A 167 9.86 -11.95 11.71
N PRO A 168 10.44 -12.28 12.86
CA PRO A 168 10.53 -13.67 13.29
C PRO A 168 9.12 -14.28 13.24
N PRO A 169 8.94 -15.49 12.68
CA PRO A 169 7.63 -16.12 12.70
C PRO A 169 7.20 -16.24 14.17
N ALA A 170 6.01 -15.73 14.50
CA ALA A 170 5.49 -15.72 15.87
C ALA A 170 5.40 -17.13 16.48
N ASP A 171 5.41 -18.15 15.61
CA ASP A 171 5.27 -19.57 15.95
C ASP A 171 6.55 -20.38 15.73
N VAL A 172 7.74 -19.76 15.60
CA VAL A 172 8.97 -20.52 15.86
C VAL A 172 9.03 -20.75 17.36
N LYS A 173 8.26 -21.72 17.86
CA LYS A 173 8.71 -22.54 18.97
C LYS A 173 10.08 -23.00 18.53
N VAL A 174 11.13 -22.39 19.09
CA VAL A 174 12.46 -22.95 19.03
C VAL A 174 12.30 -24.31 19.67
N VAL A 175 12.06 -25.34 18.86
CA VAL A 175 12.13 -26.71 19.31
C VAL A 175 13.59 -26.85 19.66
N HIS A 176 13.92 -26.65 20.93
CA HIS A 176 15.11 -27.20 21.52
C HIS A 176 14.94 -28.70 21.31
N GLN A 177 15.39 -29.21 20.16
CA GLN A 177 15.72 -30.62 20.07
C GLN A 177 16.80 -30.79 21.14
N PRO A 178 16.53 -31.50 22.24
CA PRO A 178 17.62 -31.86 23.13
C PRO A 178 18.59 -32.63 22.25
N VAL A 179 19.83 -32.14 22.18
CA VAL A 179 20.91 -32.90 21.55
C VAL A 179 21.06 -34.15 22.39
N VAL A 180 20.39 -35.23 21.99
CA VAL A 180 20.61 -36.55 22.55
C VAL A 180 21.99 -36.94 22.04
N ILE A 181 23.01 -36.64 22.85
CA ILE A 181 24.35 -37.14 22.63
C ILE A 181 24.23 -38.66 22.84
N GLN A 182 24.01 -39.41 21.75
CA GLN A 182 24.23 -40.84 21.75
C GLN A 182 25.74 -41.05 21.92
N THR A 183 26.19 -41.15 23.16
CA THR A 183 27.49 -41.73 23.49
C THR A 183 27.39 -43.23 23.23
N THR A 184 27.66 -43.64 21.99
CA THR A 184 27.97 -45.03 21.66
C THR A 184 29.29 -45.39 22.32
N PHE A 185 29.23 -45.93 23.54
CA PHE A 185 30.36 -46.63 24.13
C PHE A 185 30.53 -47.94 23.37
N ALA A 186 31.59 -48.02 22.57
CA ALA A 186 32.06 -49.28 22.02
C ALA A 186 32.61 -50.14 23.18
N PRO A 187 32.10 -51.36 23.40
CA PRO A 187 32.68 -52.26 24.37
C PRO A 187 34.09 -52.65 23.92
N THR A 188 35.08 -52.39 24.76
CA THR A 188 36.42 -52.92 24.62
C THR A 188 36.47 -54.27 25.33
N TYR A 189 36.63 -55.32 24.51
CA TYR A 189 37.11 -56.68 24.77
C TYR A 189 36.57 -57.45 25.99
#